data_AF-A0A3N7CZR7-F1
#
_entry.id   AF-A0A3N7CZR7-F1
#
_cell.length_a   1.000
_cell.length_b   1.000
_cell.length_c   1.000
_cell.angle_alpha   90.00
_cell.angle_beta   90.00
_cell.angle_gamma   90.00
#
_symmetry.space_group_name_H-M   'P 1'
#
loop_
_entity.id
_entity.type
_entity.pdbx_description
1 polymer ?
#
loop_
_entity_poly.entity_id
_entity_poly.type
_entity_poly.pdbx_seq_one_letter_code
_entity_poly.pdbx_strand_id
1 'polypeptide(L)'
;MAKYYVIEKDRTVIRPLAFLLPIGIAFLILLLLLPLMTILIMLKGEVQEIEAKNFASYILLLPLFIASIPLFTYSRRQMVFEKNEKMVYLQTIFRRKSLMTFEQMGEITLKADFGMAYYLKSKADRYGKGYRISPSFINANDPSKKEFEEVLLSDIRGIQVLQPAAPLISDPAKILRQTGTLAFYNTHADGYVLKPNSIWSAVPSFALFLVFAGITWYSIIFGNGWPQKDQFIPFLPFIPLGFFLATLSRRVVFDVSRKSIRLYLFGLPLLSYPLSGFTGFNIVRKSHNGVYNGTDIRMKFVKGGSKEEKELTLKGFGKTNPIEPFLDETEFVLDKIK
;
A
#
# COMPACT_ATOMS: atom_id res chain seq x y z
N MET A 1 -30.60 1.80 -11.31
CA MET A 1 -29.32 1.67 -10.58
C MET A 1 -29.53 2.10 -9.13
N ALA A 2 -28.84 1.50 -8.16
CA ALA A 2 -28.90 1.96 -6.78
C ALA A 2 -28.38 3.40 -6.70
N LYS A 3 -29.14 4.30 -6.07
CA LYS A 3 -28.73 5.69 -5.87
C LYS A 3 -27.41 5.71 -5.08
N TYR A 4 -26.34 6.18 -5.71
CA TYR A 4 -24.99 6.10 -5.17
C TYR A 4 -24.53 7.39 -4.50
N TYR A 5 -25.38 8.43 -4.45
CA TYR A 5 -25.06 9.68 -3.78
C TYR A 5 -26.30 10.36 -3.17
N VAL A 6 -26.06 11.23 -2.20
CA VAL A 6 -27.05 12.13 -1.60
C VAL A 6 -26.38 13.48 -1.39
N ILE A 7 -26.98 14.54 -1.92
CA ILE A 7 -26.56 15.93 -1.67
C ILE A 7 -27.55 16.51 -0.67
N GLU A 8 -27.05 16.90 0.50
CA GLU A 8 -27.79 17.63 1.52
C GLU A 8 -27.20 19.05 1.62
N LYS A 9 -27.90 19.96 2.30
CA LYS A 9 -27.47 21.36 2.44
C LYS A 9 -26.04 21.47 3.02
N ASP A 10 -25.74 20.63 4.00
CA ASP A 10 -24.53 20.71 4.80
C ASP A 10 -23.48 19.65 4.45
N ARG A 11 -23.84 18.64 3.64
CA ARG A 11 -22.94 17.54 3.28
C ARG A 11 -23.27 16.87 1.96
N THR A 12 -22.25 16.34 1.32
CA THR A 12 -22.38 15.51 0.12
C THR A 12 -21.87 14.09 0.44
N VAL A 13 -22.75 13.10 0.32
CA VAL A 13 -22.46 11.69 0.65
C VAL A 13 -22.40 10.88 -0.63
N ILE A 14 -21.30 10.15 -0.84
CA ILE A 14 -21.10 9.29 -2.01
C ILE A 14 -20.80 7.85 -1.57
N ARG A 15 -21.43 6.88 -2.24
CA ARG A 15 -21.31 5.44 -2.01
C ARG A 15 -20.61 4.79 -3.19
N PRO A 16 -19.26 4.87 -3.28
CA PRO A 16 -18.51 4.48 -4.47
C PRO A 16 -18.61 2.99 -4.82
N LEU A 17 -18.98 2.14 -3.86
CA LEU A 17 -19.07 0.69 -4.03
C LEU A 17 -20.49 0.15 -3.85
N ALA A 18 -21.52 1.00 -3.98
CA ALA A 18 -22.92 0.59 -3.81
C ALA A 18 -23.34 -0.57 -4.73
N PHE A 19 -22.71 -0.70 -5.91
CA PHE A 19 -22.95 -1.79 -6.85
C PHE A 19 -22.56 -3.18 -6.30
N LEU A 20 -21.70 -3.27 -5.28
CA LEU A 20 -21.35 -4.54 -4.64
C LEU A 20 -22.53 -5.13 -3.85
N LEU A 21 -23.51 -4.33 -3.44
CA LEU A 21 -24.66 -4.81 -2.69
C LEU A 21 -25.53 -5.78 -3.51
N PRO A 22 -26.05 -5.42 -4.71
CA PRO A 22 -26.82 -6.36 -5.51
C PRO A 22 -26.00 -7.59 -5.94
N ILE A 23 -24.69 -7.43 -6.20
CA ILE A 23 -23.78 -8.55 -6.50
C ILE A 23 -23.67 -9.48 -5.30
N GLY A 24 -23.49 -8.94 -4.09
CA GLY A 24 -23.43 -9.71 -2.85
C GLY A 24 -24.73 -10.45 -2.56
N ILE A 25 -25.88 -9.81 -2.80
CA ILE A 25 -27.20 -10.45 -2.67
C ILE A 25 -27.33 -11.60 -3.66
N ALA A 26 -27.02 -11.39 -4.94
CA ALA A 26 -27.10 -12.44 -5.96
C ALA A 26 -26.18 -13.63 -5.65
N PHE A 27 -24.96 -13.34 -5.19
CA PHE A 27 -23.99 -14.36 -4.79
C PHE A 27 -24.48 -15.14 -3.56
N LEU A 28 -25.05 -14.47 -2.56
CA LEU A 28 -25.61 -15.10 -1.38
C LEU A 28 -26.83 -15.96 -1.71
N ILE A 29 -27.72 -15.50 -2.59
CA ILE A 29 -28.84 -16.31 -3.10
C ILE A 29 -28.33 -17.58 -3.80
N LEU A 30 -27.33 -17.45 -4.68
CA LEU A 30 -26.72 -18.59 -5.36
C LEU A 30 -26.13 -19.60 -4.37
N LEU A 31 -25.42 -19.12 -3.35
CA LEU A 31 -24.85 -19.97 -2.31
C LEU A 31 -25.92 -20.64 -1.42
N LEU A 32 -27.06 -20.00 -1.20
CA LEU A 32 -28.18 -20.57 -0.43
C LEU A 32 -29.05 -21.52 -1.26
N LEU A 33 -29.09 -21.38 -2.58
CA LEU A 33 -29.82 -22.29 -3.46
C LEU A 33 -29.22 -23.70 -3.43
N LEU A 34 -27.90 -23.84 -3.35
CA LEU A 34 -27.23 -25.15 -3.27
C LEU A 34 -27.72 -25.99 -2.07
N PRO A 35 -27.65 -25.51 -0.80
CA PRO A 35 -28.16 -26.27 0.33
C PRO A 35 -29.66 -26.46 0.29
N LEU A 36 -30.42 -25.46 -0.16
CA LEU A 36 -31.86 -25.58 -0.31
C LEU A 36 -32.23 -26.71 -1.27
N MET A 37 -31.56 -26.82 -2.42
CA MET A 37 -31.79 -27.90 -3.39
C MET A 37 -31.47 -29.27 -2.80
N THR A 38 -30.38 -29.41 -2.05
CA THR A 38 -30.06 -30.66 -1.37
C THR A 38 -31.12 -31.03 -0.34
N ILE A 39 -31.60 -30.08 0.48
CA ILE A 39 -32.69 -30.32 1.44
C ILE A 39 -33.97 -30.73 0.71
N LEU A 40 -34.32 -30.07 -0.41
CA LEU A 40 -35.51 -30.42 -1.19
C LEU A 40 -35.42 -31.80 -1.84
N ILE A 41 -34.23 -32.23 -2.25
CA ILE A 41 -33.97 -33.60 -2.74
C ILE A 41 -34.14 -34.59 -1.59
N MET A 42 -33.58 -34.29 -0.40
CA MET A 42 -33.72 -35.12 0.79
C MET A 42 -35.17 -35.26 1.26
N LEU A 43 -35.96 -34.19 1.20
CA LEU A 43 -37.39 -34.20 1.56
C LEU A 43 -38.25 -35.04 0.60
N LYS A 44 -37.78 -35.27 -0.64
CA LYS A 44 -38.42 -36.20 -1.59
C LYS A 44 -38.00 -37.66 -1.38
N GLY A 45 -36.92 -37.91 -0.65
CA GLY A 45 -36.46 -39.25 -0.27
C GLY A 45 -36.95 -39.66 1.12
N GLU A 46 -36.77 -40.93 1.49
CA GLU A 46 -37.04 -41.39 2.85
C GLU A 46 -36.02 -40.75 3.81
N VAL A 47 -36.51 -39.90 4.71
CA VAL A 47 -35.72 -39.04 5.64
C VAL A 47 -34.81 -39.85 6.58
N GLN A 48 -34.94 -41.18 6.61
CA GLN A 48 -34.20 -42.07 7.50
C GLN A 48 -32.77 -42.39 7.02
N GLU A 49 -32.39 -42.08 5.78
CA GLU A 49 -31.05 -42.34 5.23
C GLU A 49 -30.13 -41.11 5.18
N ILE A 50 -30.40 -40.07 5.99
CA ILE A 50 -29.57 -38.87 5.99
C ILE A 50 -28.25 -39.14 6.73
N GLU A 51 -27.23 -39.59 5.98
CA GLU A 51 -25.87 -39.74 6.49
C GLU A 51 -25.22 -38.38 6.78
N ALA A 52 -24.43 -38.30 7.86
CA ALA A 52 -23.64 -37.12 8.24
C ALA A 52 -22.69 -36.64 7.12
N LYS A 53 -22.31 -37.52 6.20
CA LYS A 53 -21.51 -37.21 5.00
C LYS A 53 -22.17 -36.16 4.10
N ASN A 54 -23.50 -36.09 4.08
CA ASN A 54 -24.23 -35.10 3.29
C ASN A 54 -24.10 -33.68 3.87
N PHE A 55 -23.84 -33.54 5.18
CA PHE A 55 -23.59 -32.25 5.82
C PHE A 55 -22.17 -31.74 5.65
N ALA A 56 -21.21 -32.61 5.31
CA ALA A 56 -19.81 -32.21 5.06
C ALA A 56 -19.71 -31.20 3.90
N SER A 57 -20.60 -31.31 2.91
CA SER A 57 -20.70 -30.37 1.79
C SER A 57 -20.99 -28.93 2.26
N TYR A 58 -21.78 -28.75 3.32
CA TYR A 58 -22.11 -27.43 3.88
C TYR A 58 -20.95 -26.82 4.66
N ILE A 59 -20.20 -27.64 5.39
CA ILE A 59 -19.01 -27.20 6.10
C ILE A 59 -17.95 -26.71 5.09
N LEU A 60 -17.84 -27.36 3.93
CA LEU A 60 -16.97 -26.93 2.84
C LEU A 60 -17.44 -25.62 2.16
N LEU A 61 -18.72 -25.26 2.25
CA LEU A 61 -19.25 -23.99 1.74
C LEU A 61 -19.08 -22.83 2.74
N LEU A 62 -18.82 -23.10 4.02
CA LEU A 62 -18.66 -22.07 5.05
C LEU A 62 -17.61 -20.99 4.68
N PRO A 63 -16.42 -21.33 4.14
CA PRO A 63 -15.46 -20.31 3.70
C PRO A 63 -16.00 -19.38 2.61
N LEU A 64 -16.87 -19.88 1.72
CA LEU A 64 -17.50 -19.06 0.67
C LEU A 64 -18.54 -18.09 1.25
N PHE A 65 -19.31 -18.52 2.26
CA PHE A 65 -20.19 -17.62 3.00
C PHE A 65 -19.39 -16.52 3.70
N ILE A 66 -18.30 -16.87 4.37
CA ILE A 66 -17.40 -15.90 5.02
C ILE A 66 -16.81 -14.93 3.98
N ALA A 67 -16.44 -15.42 2.80
CA ALA A 67 -15.92 -14.61 1.70
C ALA A 67 -16.94 -13.61 1.13
N SER A 68 -18.24 -13.77 1.41
CA SER A 68 -19.28 -12.81 1.00
C SER A 68 -19.35 -11.58 1.92
N ILE A 69 -18.93 -11.70 3.20
CA ILE A 69 -18.97 -10.60 4.19
C ILE A 69 -18.26 -9.33 3.66
N PRO A 70 -17.05 -9.40 3.06
CA PRO A 70 -16.41 -8.25 2.44
C PRO A 70 -17.29 -7.49 1.43
N LEU A 71 -18.08 -8.17 0.61
CA LEU A 71 -18.95 -7.52 -0.40
C LEU A 71 -19.97 -6.59 0.28
N PHE A 72 -20.63 -7.08 1.33
CA PHE A 72 -21.60 -6.29 2.09
C PHE A 72 -20.94 -5.15 2.86
N THR A 73 -19.83 -5.42 3.55
CA THR A 73 -19.10 -4.39 4.31
C THR A 73 -18.56 -3.27 3.42
N TYR A 74 -17.98 -3.60 2.26
CA TYR A 74 -17.47 -2.61 1.31
C TYR A 74 -18.59 -1.85 0.59
N SER A 75 -19.74 -2.49 0.32
CA SER A 75 -20.88 -1.81 -0.31
C SER A 75 -21.44 -0.65 0.53
N ARG A 76 -21.35 -0.75 1.86
CA ARG A 76 -21.81 0.28 2.80
C ARG A 76 -20.81 1.39 3.06
N ARG A 77 -19.63 1.34 2.43
CA ARG A 77 -18.60 2.34 2.59
C ARG A 77 -19.01 3.65 1.92
N GLN A 78 -18.93 4.75 2.65
CA GLN A 78 -19.34 6.08 2.21
C GLN A 78 -18.19 7.08 2.31
N MET A 79 -18.14 8.00 1.35
CA MET A 79 -17.30 9.18 1.37
C MET A 79 -18.22 10.36 1.68
N VAL A 80 -17.96 11.07 2.77
CA VAL A 80 -18.79 12.19 3.23
C VAL A 80 -17.95 13.46 3.16
N PHE A 81 -18.41 14.41 2.35
CA PHE A 81 -17.86 15.76 2.26
C PHE A 81 -18.70 16.65 3.17
N GLU A 82 -18.19 16.96 4.36
CA GLU A 82 -18.89 17.74 5.39
C GLU A 82 -18.56 19.22 5.21
N LYS A 83 -19.53 20.03 4.77
CA LYS A 83 -19.32 21.46 4.44
C LYS A 83 -19.07 22.29 5.70
N ASN A 84 -19.78 21.99 6.78
CA ASN A 84 -19.66 22.70 8.06
C ASN A 84 -18.28 22.51 8.70
N GLU A 85 -17.78 21.28 8.72
CA GLU A 85 -16.48 20.94 9.32
C GLU A 85 -15.30 21.12 8.36
N LYS A 86 -15.56 21.41 7.08
CA LYS A 86 -14.56 21.50 6.00
C LYS A 86 -13.69 20.25 5.86
N MET A 87 -14.29 19.08 6.06
CA MET A 87 -13.60 17.79 6.20
C MET A 87 -14.19 16.72 5.28
N VAL A 88 -13.31 15.88 4.75
CA VAL A 88 -13.67 14.65 4.04
C VAL A 88 -13.53 13.46 4.99
N TYR A 89 -14.62 12.72 5.16
CA TYR A 89 -14.68 11.52 5.98
C TYR A 89 -14.84 10.27 5.13
N LEU A 90 -14.21 9.21 5.60
CA LEU A 90 -14.54 7.85 5.22
C LEU A 90 -15.39 7.22 6.32
N GLN A 91 -16.62 6.88 5.98
CA GLN A 91 -17.54 6.21 6.87
C GLN A 91 -17.70 4.75 6.44
N THR A 92 -17.38 3.83 7.35
CA THR A 92 -17.72 2.41 7.24
C THR A 92 -18.86 2.09 8.21
N ILE A 93 -19.33 0.85 8.22
CA ILE A 93 -20.38 0.38 9.15
C ILE A 93 -19.96 0.62 10.61
N PHE A 94 -18.66 0.49 10.91
CA PHE A 94 -18.15 0.47 12.28
C PHE A 94 -17.42 1.76 12.69
N ARG A 95 -17.01 2.61 11.74
CA ARG A 95 -16.14 3.74 12.04
C ARG A 95 -16.29 4.89 11.05
N ARG A 96 -16.29 6.11 11.58
CA ARG A 96 -16.04 7.35 10.82
C ARG A 96 -14.56 7.72 10.99
N LYS A 97 -13.82 7.84 9.89
CA LYS A 97 -12.41 8.21 9.87
C LYS A 97 -12.25 9.51 9.08
N SER A 98 -11.69 10.55 9.70
CA SER A 98 -11.27 11.75 8.96
C SER A 98 -10.14 11.39 8.00
N LEU A 99 -10.27 11.80 6.74
CA LEU A 99 -9.27 11.56 5.71
C LEU A 99 -8.40 12.78 5.46
N MET A 100 -9.01 13.94 5.25
CA MET A 100 -8.34 15.19 4.91
C MET A 100 -9.29 16.37 5.08
N THR A 101 -8.74 17.56 5.32
CA THR A 101 -9.49 18.81 5.17
C THR A 101 -9.70 19.14 3.70
N PHE A 102 -10.64 20.02 3.38
CA PHE A 102 -10.86 20.50 2.01
C PHE A 102 -9.63 21.22 1.44
N GLU A 103 -8.87 21.93 2.26
CA GLU A 103 -7.61 22.58 1.84
C GLU A 103 -6.56 21.57 1.37
N GLN A 104 -6.56 20.39 1.99
CA GLN A 104 -5.67 19.27 1.67
C GLN A 104 -6.15 18.44 0.49
N MET A 105 -7.33 18.72 -0.07
CA MET A 105 -7.80 18.04 -1.28
C MET A 105 -6.91 18.43 -2.46
N GLY A 106 -6.33 17.44 -3.10
CA GLY A 106 -5.54 17.60 -4.30
C GLY A 106 -6.36 17.34 -5.56
N GLU A 107 -5.70 16.75 -6.55
CA GLU A 107 -6.29 16.42 -7.83
C GLU A 107 -7.33 15.30 -7.73
N ILE A 108 -8.39 15.42 -8.54
CA ILE A 108 -9.34 14.35 -8.79
C ILE A 108 -8.98 13.72 -10.14
N THR A 109 -8.47 12.50 -10.11
CA THR A 109 -8.00 11.78 -11.30
C THR A 109 -8.99 10.69 -11.71
N LEU A 110 -9.26 10.57 -13.01
CA LEU A 110 -9.96 9.43 -13.58
C LEU A 110 -8.99 8.27 -13.81
N LYS A 111 -9.33 7.05 -13.37
CA LYS A 111 -8.55 5.84 -13.63
C LYS A 111 -9.41 4.78 -14.29
N ALA A 112 -8.84 4.08 -15.27
CA ALA A 112 -9.50 3.05 -16.06
C ALA A 112 -8.92 1.65 -15.78
N ASP A 113 -8.86 1.25 -14.51
CA ASP A 113 -8.34 -0.07 -14.10
C ASP A 113 -9.42 -1.16 -14.16
N PHE A 114 -10.54 -0.94 -13.43
CA PHE A 114 -11.66 -1.89 -13.30
C PHE A 114 -12.97 -1.10 -13.52
N GLY A 115 -13.17 -0.73 -14.79
CA GLY A 115 -14.05 0.36 -15.20
C GLY A 115 -13.44 1.74 -14.92
N MET A 116 -14.15 2.78 -15.35
CA MET A 116 -13.73 4.17 -15.12
C MET A 116 -14.22 4.66 -13.75
N ALA A 117 -13.29 5.08 -12.89
CA ALA A 117 -13.64 5.63 -11.59
C ALA A 117 -12.78 6.84 -11.22
N TYR A 118 -13.38 7.81 -10.53
CA TYR A 118 -12.70 9.00 -10.02
C TYR A 118 -12.08 8.72 -8.66
N TYR A 119 -10.86 9.21 -8.49
CA TYR A 119 -10.09 9.12 -7.25
C TYR A 119 -9.67 10.51 -6.81
N LEU A 120 -9.97 10.83 -5.55
CA LEU A 120 -9.50 12.04 -4.88
C LEU A 120 -8.16 11.76 -4.21
N LYS A 121 -7.13 12.52 -4.57
CA LYS A 121 -5.84 12.50 -3.88
C LYS A 121 -5.76 13.62 -2.86
N SER A 122 -4.97 13.42 -1.81
CA SER A 122 -4.57 14.53 -0.93
C SER A 122 -3.34 15.23 -1.51
N LYS A 123 -3.22 16.54 -1.31
CA LYS A 123 -2.01 17.32 -1.61
C LYS A 123 -0.77 16.77 -0.89
N ALA A 124 -0.94 16.20 0.30
CA ALA A 124 0.13 15.57 1.08
C ALA A 124 0.46 14.13 0.64
N ASP A 125 -0.36 13.54 -0.24
CA ASP A 125 -0.22 12.16 -0.70
C ASP A 125 -0.36 12.06 -2.22
N ARG A 126 0.48 12.81 -2.94
CA ARG A 126 0.44 12.89 -4.43
C ARG A 126 0.73 11.55 -5.10
N TYR A 127 1.60 10.75 -4.49
CA TYR A 127 2.03 9.43 -4.97
C TYR A 127 1.10 8.28 -4.55
N GLY A 128 0.09 8.55 -3.72
CA GLY A 128 -0.89 7.58 -3.27
C GLY A 128 -1.88 7.12 -4.34
N LYS A 129 -2.64 6.05 -4.04
CA LYS A 129 -3.74 5.57 -4.92
C LYS A 129 -4.85 6.64 -5.06
N GLY A 130 -5.02 7.46 -4.03
CA GLY A 130 -6.21 8.27 -3.81
C GLY A 130 -7.38 7.47 -3.25
N TYR A 131 -8.40 8.18 -2.80
CA TYR A 131 -9.66 7.63 -2.33
C TYR A 131 -10.67 7.61 -3.46
N ARG A 132 -11.29 6.46 -3.70
CA ARG A 132 -12.33 6.34 -4.73
C ARG A 132 -13.57 7.16 -4.33
N ILE A 133 -13.99 8.07 -5.18
CA ILE A 133 -15.13 8.97 -4.94
C ILE A 133 -16.30 8.75 -5.90
N SER A 134 -16.23 7.77 -6.80
CA SER A 134 -17.31 7.46 -7.74
C SER A 134 -17.58 5.94 -7.84
N PRO A 135 -18.77 5.55 -8.34
CA PRO A 135 -18.97 4.19 -8.87
C PRO A 135 -18.09 3.93 -10.10
N SER A 136 -18.09 2.68 -10.57
CA SER A 136 -17.36 2.29 -11.79
C SER A 136 -18.30 2.56 -12.95
N PHE A 137 -17.87 3.38 -13.90
CA PHE A 137 -18.58 3.67 -15.13
C PHE A 137 -18.09 2.73 -16.24
N ILE A 138 -19.01 2.32 -17.11
CA ILE A 138 -18.73 1.35 -18.16
C ILE A 138 -17.96 2.02 -19.30
N ASN A 139 -18.41 3.18 -19.74
CA ASN A 139 -17.85 3.90 -20.89
C ASN A 139 -17.89 5.43 -20.66
N ALA A 140 -17.23 6.18 -21.55
CA ALA A 140 -17.10 7.62 -21.39
C ALA A 140 -18.44 8.35 -21.55
N ASN A 141 -19.40 7.72 -22.22
CA ASN A 141 -20.74 8.24 -22.54
C ASN A 141 -21.83 7.77 -21.56
N ASP A 142 -21.45 7.14 -20.44
CA ASP A 142 -22.39 6.63 -19.44
C ASP A 142 -23.21 7.80 -18.86
N PRO A 143 -24.56 7.75 -18.90
CA PRO A 143 -25.40 8.79 -18.31
C PRO A 143 -25.07 9.06 -16.84
N SER A 144 -24.74 8.01 -16.09
CA SER A 144 -24.38 8.10 -14.68
C SER A 144 -23.05 8.84 -14.47
N LYS A 145 -22.14 8.75 -15.44
CA LYS A 145 -20.87 9.48 -15.42
C LYS A 145 -21.10 10.97 -15.68
N LYS A 146 -21.92 11.30 -16.69
CA LYS A 146 -22.28 12.70 -16.98
C LYS A 146 -22.94 13.36 -15.78
N GLU A 147 -23.90 12.67 -15.15
CA GLU A 147 -24.54 13.13 -13.91
C GLU A 147 -23.51 13.36 -12.79
N PHE A 148 -22.54 12.45 -12.62
CA PHE A 148 -21.46 12.62 -11.66
C PHE A 148 -20.57 13.84 -11.97
N GLU A 149 -20.19 14.04 -13.22
CA GLU A 149 -19.33 15.16 -13.64
C GLU A 149 -20.04 16.52 -13.54
N GLU A 150 -21.30 16.58 -13.98
CA GLU A 150 -22.06 17.84 -14.03
C GLU A 150 -22.56 18.26 -12.65
N VAL A 151 -23.06 17.32 -11.83
CA VAL A 151 -23.70 17.63 -10.55
C VAL A 151 -22.70 17.52 -9.40
N LEU A 152 -22.15 16.32 -9.18
CA LEU A 152 -21.35 16.03 -7.98
C LEU A 152 -19.96 16.64 -8.05
N LEU A 153 -19.27 16.50 -9.17
CA LEU A 153 -17.91 17.01 -9.31
C LEU A 153 -17.92 18.55 -9.29
N SER A 154 -18.94 19.18 -9.85
CA SER A 154 -19.16 20.62 -9.76
C SER A 154 -19.41 21.08 -8.31
N ASP A 155 -20.25 20.37 -7.53
CA ASP A 155 -20.43 20.66 -6.09
C ASP A 155 -19.12 20.53 -5.32
N ILE A 156 -18.36 19.45 -5.54
CA ILE A 156 -17.06 19.22 -4.90
C ILE A 156 -16.04 20.30 -5.28
N ARG A 157 -15.98 20.71 -6.56
CA ARG A 157 -15.10 21.78 -7.02
C ARG A 157 -15.53 23.15 -6.49
N GLY A 158 -16.83 23.42 -6.39
CA GLY A 158 -17.36 24.63 -5.77
C GLY A 158 -16.91 24.78 -4.32
N ILE A 159 -16.86 23.68 -3.57
CA ILE A 159 -16.30 23.65 -2.21
C ILE A 159 -14.81 24.03 -2.18
N GLN A 160 -14.02 23.64 -3.19
CA GLN A 160 -12.59 23.98 -3.27
C GLN A 160 -12.35 25.47 -3.57
N VAL A 161 -13.20 26.11 -4.38
CA VAL A 161 -13.05 27.50 -4.82
C VAL A 161 -13.44 28.50 -3.71
N LEU A 162 -14.35 28.14 -2.81
CA LEU A 162 -14.80 29.00 -1.70
C LEU A 162 -13.79 29.16 -0.56
N GLN A 163 -12.55 28.72 -0.75
CA GLN A 163 -11.51 28.83 0.26
C GLN A 163 -10.47 29.87 -0.16
N PRO A 164 -10.20 30.90 0.65
CA PRO A 164 -9.03 31.74 0.44
C PRO A 164 -7.82 30.82 0.48
N ALA A 165 -6.90 30.97 -0.48
CA ALA A 165 -5.62 30.29 -0.42
C ALA A 165 -4.97 30.70 0.90
N ALA A 166 -5.04 29.82 1.90
CA ALA A 166 -4.21 29.97 3.09
C ALA A 166 -2.78 30.12 2.56
N PRO A 167 -2.03 31.15 2.98
CA PRO A 167 -0.65 31.30 2.55
C PRO A 167 0.01 29.96 2.82
N LEU A 168 0.72 29.41 1.81
CA LEU A 168 1.57 28.25 2.00
C LEU A 168 2.43 28.58 3.22
N ILE A 169 2.06 28.07 4.40
CA ILE A 169 2.90 28.14 5.56
C ILE A 169 4.10 27.34 5.11
N SER A 170 5.18 28.08 4.83
CA SER A 170 6.49 27.59 4.46
C SER A 170 6.72 26.26 5.13
N ASP A 171 6.72 25.20 4.32
CA ASP A 171 6.81 23.81 4.77
C ASP A 171 7.85 23.73 5.90
N PRO A 172 7.49 23.34 7.13
CA PRO A 172 8.44 23.21 8.23
C PRO A 172 9.64 22.34 7.84
N ALA A 173 9.47 21.42 6.88
CA ALA A 173 10.55 20.65 6.29
C ALA A 173 11.55 21.51 5.51
N LYS A 174 11.11 22.56 4.79
CA LYS A 174 12.02 23.54 4.16
C LYS A 174 12.82 24.34 5.20
N ILE A 175 12.20 24.70 6.33
CA ILE A 175 12.88 25.43 7.42
C ILE A 175 13.88 24.52 8.14
N LEU A 176 13.53 23.26 8.43
CA LEU A 176 14.43 22.28 9.06
C LEU A 176 15.62 21.87 8.16
N ARG A 177 15.42 21.89 6.83
CA ARG A 177 16.49 21.69 5.85
C ARG A 177 17.47 22.87 5.83
N GLN A 178 17.00 24.10 6.08
CA GLN A 178 17.87 25.28 6.23
C GLN A 178 18.68 25.23 7.55
N THR A 179 18.15 24.61 8.60
CA THR A 179 18.86 24.39 9.88
C THR A 179 19.76 23.15 9.90
N GLY A 180 19.89 22.43 8.78
CA GLY A 180 20.79 21.27 8.65
C GLY A 180 20.31 19.99 9.34
N THR A 181 19.06 19.94 9.80
CA THR A 181 18.50 18.77 10.50
C THR A 181 17.77 17.86 9.52
N LEU A 182 18.45 16.82 9.06
CA LEU A 182 17.97 15.89 8.04
C LEU A 182 17.18 14.73 8.66
N ALA A 183 15.93 14.53 8.24
CA ALA A 183 15.04 13.52 8.80
C ALA A 183 15.42 12.11 8.33
N PHE A 184 15.87 11.97 7.08
CA PHE A 184 16.18 10.69 6.43
C PHE A 184 17.68 10.42 6.31
N TYR A 185 18.52 11.43 6.46
CA TYR A 185 19.98 11.29 6.36
C TYR A 185 20.69 11.61 7.68
N ASN A 186 21.84 10.98 7.89
CA ASN A 186 22.82 11.35 8.90
C ASN A 186 24.00 12.04 8.22
N THR A 187 24.43 13.18 8.75
CA THR A 187 25.63 13.88 8.27
C THR A 187 26.87 13.17 8.78
N HIS A 188 27.83 12.91 7.90
CA HIS A 188 29.16 12.39 8.18
C HIS A 188 30.23 13.32 7.60
N ALA A 189 31.48 13.19 8.05
CA ALA A 189 32.58 14.06 7.62
C ALA A 189 32.75 14.11 6.09
N ASP A 190 32.58 12.97 5.40
CA ASP A 190 32.81 12.85 3.96
C ASP A 190 31.50 12.85 3.12
N GLY A 191 30.35 13.11 3.75
CA GLY A 191 29.07 13.19 3.04
C GLY A 191 27.86 12.78 3.86
N TYR A 192 26.86 12.18 3.22
CA TYR A 192 25.56 11.88 3.84
C TYR A 192 25.26 10.39 3.80
N VAL A 193 24.85 9.83 4.94
CA VAL A 193 24.48 8.41 5.05
C VAL A 193 22.97 8.30 5.19
N LEU A 194 22.34 7.53 4.30
CA LEU A 194 20.92 7.27 4.38
C LEU A 194 20.61 6.45 5.64
N LYS A 195 19.69 6.95 6.48
CA LYS A 195 19.25 6.22 7.67
C LYS A 195 18.63 4.89 7.25
N PRO A 196 19.00 3.79 7.94
CA PRO A 196 18.54 2.46 7.58
C PRO A 196 17.01 2.37 7.58
N ASN A 197 16.49 1.39 6.87
CA ASN A 197 15.08 1.04 6.98
C ASN A 197 14.77 0.59 8.41
N SER A 198 13.48 0.64 8.76
CA SER A 198 13.04 0.23 10.08
C SER A 198 13.46 -1.20 10.38
N ILE A 199 13.97 -1.45 11.59
CA ILE A 199 14.37 -2.79 12.05
C ILE A 199 13.24 -3.83 11.89
N TRP A 200 11.99 -3.36 11.89
CA TRP A 200 10.79 -4.15 11.61
C TRP A 200 10.85 -4.90 10.27
N SER A 201 11.57 -4.41 9.26
CA SER A 201 11.73 -5.14 7.99
C SER A 201 12.62 -6.38 8.13
N ALA A 202 13.48 -6.44 9.16
CA ALA A 202 14.38 -7.56 9.41
C ALA A 202 13.77 -8.60 10.37
N VAL A 203 12.71 -8.24 11.10
CA VAL A 203 12.02 -9.10 12.09
C VAL A 203 11.58 -10.44 11.50
N PRO A 204 11.00 -10.54 10.29
CA PRO A 204 10.61 -11.84 9.72
C PRO A 204 11.78 -12.79 9.53
N SER A 205 12.94 -12.29 9.07
CA SER A 205 14.15 -13.10 8.92
C SER A 205 14.68 -13.58 10.27
N PHE A 206 14.60 -12.74 11.31
CA PHE A 206 14.98 -13.12 12.67
C PHE A 206 14.02 -14.15 13.28
N ALA A 207 12.71 -13.98 13.08
CA ALA A 207 11.70 -14.94 13.53
C ALA A 207 11.89 -16.31 12.86
N LEU A 208 12.14 -16.32 11.54
CA LEU A 208 12.49 -17.56 10.84
C LEU A 208 13.77 -18.17 11.40
N PHE A 209 14.81 -17.37 11.65
CA PHE A 209 16.02 -17.88 12.31
C PHE A 209 15.70 -18.59 13.63
N LEU A 210 14.87 -18.01 14.51
CA LEU A 210 14.49 -18.65 15.76
C LEU A 210 13.71 -19.95 15.56
N VAL A 211 12.79 -20.01 14.60
CA VAL A 211 12.03 -21.24 14.28
C VAL A 211 12.96 -22.33 13.75
N PHE A 212 13.82 -22.00 12.78
CA PHE A 212 14.77 -22.96 12.23
C PHE A 212 15.78 -23.42 13.28
N ALA A 213 16.36 -22.50 14.04
CA ALA A 213 17.28 -22.81 15.14
C ALA A 213 16.60 -23.70 16.19
N GLY A 214 15.35 -23.40 16.55
CA GLY A 214 14.55 -24.22 17.43
C GLY A 214 14.41 -25.64 16.91
N ILE A 215 13.97 -25.83 15.66
CA ILE A 215 13.77 -27.17 15.09
C ILE A 215 15.11 -27.94 14.97
N THR A 216 16.16 -27.28 14.47
CA THR A 216 17.43 -27.96 14.13
C THR A 216 18.31 -28.20 15.33
N TRP A 217 18.28 -27.33 16.33
CA TRP A 217 19.13 -27.46 17.52
C TRP A 217 18.39 -28.08 18.70
N TYR A 218 17.05 -28.11 18.72
CA TYR A 218 16.30 -28.87 19.72
C TYR A 218 16.66 -30.36 19.67
N SER A 219 16.78 -30.95 18.48
CA SER A 219 17.29 -32.32 18.35
C SER A 219 18.71 -32.41 18.92
N ILE A 220 19.66 -31.59 18.46
CA ILE A 220 21.06 -31.66 18.94
C ILE A 220 21.18 -31.52 20.47
N ILE A 221 20.39 -30.63 21.10
CA ILE A 221 20.44 -30.33 22.53
C ILE A 221 19.69 -31.40 23.36
N PHE A 222 18.56 -31.92 22.88
CA PHE A 222 17.65 -32.77 23.65
C PHE A 222 17.46 -34.20 23.10
N GLY A 223 18.08 -34.59 21.98
CA GLY A 223 17.91 -35.93 21.38
C GLY A 223 18.85 -36.31 20.21
N ASN A 224 19.41 -37.52 20.26
CA ASN A 224 20.13 -38.22 19.18
C ASN A 224 21.53 -37.68 18.78
N GLY A 225 22.03 -36.61 19.40
CA GLY A 225 23.38 -36.10 19.14
C GLY A 225 23.53 -35.47 17.75
N TRP A 226 24.78 -35.28 17.31
CA TRP A 226 25.03 -34.69 16.00
C TRP A 226 24.50 -35.59 14.87
N PRO A 227 23.79 -35.03 13.88
CA PRO A 227 23.32 -35.82 12.76
C PRO A 227 24.49 -36.43 11.99
N GLN A 228 24.30 -37.65 11.48
CA GLN A 228 25.32 -38.36 10.70
C GLN A 228 25.82 -37.52 9.52
N LYS A 229 27.08 -37.79 9.13
CA LYS A 229 28.04 -36.95 8.37
C LYS A 229 27.57 -36.18 7.12
N ASP A 230 26.35 -36.38 6.63
CA ASP A 230 25.86 -35.83 5.35
C ASP A 230 24.61 -34.94 5.48
N GLN A 231 24.22 -34.54 6.68
CA GLN A 231 23.05 -33.68 6.88
C GLN A 231 23.45 -32.22 7.09
N PHE A 232 23.20 -31.37 6.08
CA PHE A 232 23.35 -29.90 6.16
C PHE A 232 22.37 -29.21 7.13
N ILE A 233 21.51 -29.99 7.79
CA ILE A 233 20.40 -29.53 8.64
C ILE A 233 20.87 -28.60 9.79
N PRO A 234 22.00 -28.84 10.50
CA PRO A 234 22.45 -27.97 11.58
C PRO A 234 22.81 -26.54 11.13
N PHE A 235 23.12 -26.35 9.85
CA PHE A 235 23.53 -25.06 9.30
C PHE A 235 22.37 -24.29 8.64
N LEU A 236 21.22 -24.93 8.49
CA LEU A 236 20.03 -24.31 7.89
C LEU A 236 19.59 -23.00 8.57
N PRO A 237 19.69 -22.82 9.91
CA PRO A 237 19.38 -21.55 10.56
C PRO A 237 20.29 -20.39 10.14
N PHE A 238 21.51 -20.66 9.66
CA PHE A 238 22.42 -19.58 9.26
C PHE A 238 21.95 -18.85 8.00
N ILE A 239 21.10 -19.46 7.17
CA ILE A 239 20.55 -18.80 5.99
C ILE A 239 19.66 -17.60 6.37
N PRO A 240 18.56 -17.76 7.14
CA PRO A 240 17.74 -16.62 7.56
C PRO A 240 18.53 -15.62 8.44
N LEU A 241 19.50 -16.09 9.23
CA LEU A 241 20.40 -15.21 9.97
C LEU A 241 21.27 -14.36 9.04
N GLY A 242 21.83 -14.95 7.98
CA GLY A 242 22.59 -14.25 6.96
C GLY A 242 21.77 -13.16 6.28
N PHE A 243 20.51 -13.44 5.94
CA PHE A 243 19.58 -12.43 5.41
C PHE A 243 19.32 -11.31 6.42
N PHE A 244 19.05 -11.66 7.69
CA PHE A 244 18.86 -10.67 8.76
C PHE A 244 20.07 -9.73 8.87
N LEU A 245 21.27 -10.29 8.96
CA LEU A 245 22.51 -9.51 9.07
C LEU A 245 22.78 -8.67 7.81
N ALA A 246 22.54 -9.21 6.62
CA ALA A 246 22.67 -8.49 5.36
C ALA A 246 21.72 -7.28 5.29
N THR A 247 20.48 -7.43 5.77
CA THR A 247 19.52 -6.31 5.78
C THR A 247 19.94 -5.19 6.74
N LEU A 248 20.54 -5.52 7.89
CA LEU A 248 21.02 -4.54 8.87
C LEU A 248 22.33 -3.87 8.46
N SER A 249 23.21 -4.60 7.79
CA SER A 249 24.53 -4.11 7.41
C SER A 249 24.52 -3.27 6.13
N ARG A 250 23.42 -3.32 5.36
CA ARG A 250 23.24 -2.53 4.16
C ARG A 250 23.21 -1.02 4.48
N ARG A 251 24.09 -0.26 3.84
CA ARG A 251 24.16 1.21 3.98
C ARG A 251 24.30 1.87 2.61
N VAL A 252 23.63 3.01 2.42
CA VAL A 252 23.78 3.84 1.21
C VAL A 252 24.43 5.15 1.63
N VAL A 253 25.59 5.44 1.03
CA VAL A 253 26.43 6.59 1.36
C VAL A 253 26.54 7.48 0.13
N PHE A 254 26.26 8.75 0.32
CA PHE A 254 26.41 9.81 -0.66
C PHE A 254 27.74 10.52 -0.36
N ASP A 255 28.78 10.15 -1.11
CA ASP A 255 30.16 10.62 -0.91
C ASP A 255 30.38 11.91 -1.69
N VAL A 256 30.61 13.01 -0.97
CA VAL A 256 30.79 14.36 -1.53
C VAL A 256 32.14 14.46 -2.24
N SER A 257 33.20 13.99 -1.58
CA SER A 257 34.57 14.06 -2.08
C SER A 257 34.75 13.32 -3.40
N ARG A 258 34.05 12.19 -3.59
CA ARG A 258 34.17 11.35 -4.80
C ARG A 258 33.07 11.56 -5.83
N LYS A 259 32.10 12.46 -5.56
CA LYS A 259 30.92 12.69 -6.40
C LYS A 259 30.21 11.40 -6.82
N SER A 260 30.03 10.49 -5.86
CA SER A 260 29.48 9.15 -6.12
C SER A 260 28.59 8.65 -4.99
N ILE A 261 27.67 7.76 -5.33
CA ILE A 261 26.77 7.11 -4.37
C ILE A 261 27.20 5.66 -4.23
N ARG A 262 27.45 5.24 -3.01
CA ARG A 262 28.03 3.94 -2.69
C ARG A 262 27.10 3.11 -1.85
N LEU A 263 26.93 1.86 -2.27
CA LEU A 263 26.24 0.84 -1.53
C LEU A 263 27.27 0.02 -0.76
N TYR A 264 27.13 -0.03 0.55
CA TYR A 264 27.94 -0.86 1.42
C TYR A 264 27.11 -2.03 1.95
N LEU A 265 27.76 -3.18 2.10
CA LEU A 265 27.23 -4.35 2.78
C LEU A 265 28.31 -4.89 3.71
N PHE A 266 28.01 -5.12 4.98
CA PHE A 266 29.01 -5.47 6.00
C PHE A 266 30.21 -4.50 6.07
N GLY A 267 29.98 -3.22 5.77
CA GLY A 267 31.04 -2.21 5.74
C GLY A 267 31.95 -2.26 4.50
N LEU A 268 31.76 -3.22 3.60
CA LEU A 268 32.50 -3.34 2.35
C LEU A 268 31.72 -2.63 1.21
N PRO A 269 32.40 -1.84 0.37
CA PRO A 269 31.75 -1.20 -0.77
C PRO A 269 31.39 -2.26 -1.83
N LEU A 270 30.09 -2.46 -2.04
CA LEU A 270 29.57 -3.45 -2.99
C LEU A 270 29.40 -2.85 -4.40
N LEU A 271 28.79 -1.66 -4.47
CA LEU A 271 28.52 -0.95 -5.73
C LEU A 271 28.78 0.54 -5.58
N SER A 272 29.24 1.18 -6.65
CA SER A 272 29.47 2.63 -6.72
C SER A 272 28.83 3.19 -7.98
N TYR A 273 28.05 4.24 -7.81
CA TYR A 273 27.31 4.92 -8.87
C TYR A 273 27.85 6.34 -9.01
N PRO A 274 28.49 6.71 -10.14
CA PRO A 274 28.95 8.08 -10.34
C PRO A 274 27.76 9.02 -10.50
N LEU A 275 27.82 10.20 -9.87
CA LEU A 275 26.72 11.17 -9.92
C LEU A 275 26.48 11.71 -11.35
N SER A 276 27.52 11.75 -12.18
CA SER A 276 27.41 12.15 -13.60
C SER A 276 26.45 11.28 -14.42
N GLY A 277 26.21 10.04 -13.98
CA GLY A 277 25.25 9.14 -14.63
C GLY A 277 23.82 9.29 -14.13
N PHE A 278 23.55 10.12 -13.12
CA PHE A 278 22.21 10.25 -12.54
C PHE A 278 21.24 10.92 -13.52
N THR A 279 20.10 10.27 -13.78
CA THR A 279 19.09 10.78 -14.72
C THR A 279 17.77 11.16 -14.04
N GLY A 280 17.51 10.66 -12.84
CA GLY A 280 16.30 10.99 -12.09
C GLY A 280 15.87 9.91 -11.11
N PHE A 281 14.67 10.07 -10.56
CA PHE A 281 14.07 9.12 -9.64
C PHE A 281 12.98 8.27 -10.31
N ASN A 282 12.87 7.02 -9.88
CA ASN A 282 11.77 6.13 -10.20
C ASN A 282 11.02 5.76 -8.92
N ILE A 283 9.71 5.95 -8.91
CA ILE A 283 8.83 5.69 -7.77
C ILE A 283 8.01 4.45 -8.09
N VAL A 284 8.40 3.31 -7.53
CA VAL A 284 7.84 2.01 -7.89
C VAL A 284 6.90 1.53 -6.80
N ARG A 285 5.60 1.54 -7.09
CA ARG A 285 4.58 0.98 -6.20
C ARG A 285 4.58 -0.53 -6.25
N LYS A 286 4.76 -1.18 -5.10
CA LYS A 286 4.68 -2.64 -4.95
C LYS A 286 3.29 -3.07 -4.52
N SER A 287 2.74 -4.02 -5.26
CA SER A 287 1.53 -4.74 -4.86
C SER A 287 1.72 -6.23 -5.09
N HIS A 288 1.30 -7.05 -4.12
CA HIS A 288 1.26 -8.50 -4.26
C HIS A 288 -0.19 -8.96 -4.09
N ASN A 289 -0.73 -9.71 -5.05
CA ASN A 289 -2.12 -10.16 -5.08
C ASN A 289 -3.13 -9.01 -4.85
N GLY A 290 -2.87 -7.84 -5.45
CA GLY A 290 -3.72 -6.64 -5.31
C GLY A 290 -3.59 -5.90 -3.98
N VAL A 291 -2.84 -6.44 -3.01
CA VAL A 291 -2.54 -5.78 -1.73
C VAL A 291 -1.31 -4.92 -1.88
N TYR A 292 -1.41 -3.65 -1.48
CA TYR A 292 -0.29 -2.71 -1.52
C TYR A 292 0.72 -3.05 -0.43
N ASN A 293 1.97 -3.29 -0.83
CA ASN A 293 3.07 -3.69 0.06
C ASN A 293 4.10 -2.57 0.30
N GLY A 294 3.88 -1.39 -0.27
CA GLY A 294 4.76 -0.23 -0.13
C GLY A 294 5.19 0.36 -1.47
N THR A 295 6.00 1.41 -1.40
CA THR A 295 6.56 2.09 -2.57
C THR A 295 8.06 2.23 -2.38
N ASP A 296 8.82 1.81 -3.39
CA ASP A 296 10.27 2.01 -3.44
C ASP A 296 10.58 3.32 -4.14
N ILE A 297 11.54 4.06 -3.59
CA ILE A 297 12.20 5.16 -4.28
C ILE A 297 13.55 4.67 -4.79
N ARG A 298 13.73 4.75 -6.10
CA ARG A 298 14.94 4.31 -6.79
C ARG A 298 15.58 5.47 -7.53
N MET A 299 16.90 5.53 -7.51
CA MET A 299 17.66 6.42 -8.38
C MET A 299 18.00 5.68 -9.67
N LYS A 300 17.84 6.37 -10.81
CA LYS A 300 18.20 5.90 -12.13
C LYS A 300 19.56 6.45 -12.53
N PHE A 301 20.39 5.57 -13.09
CA PHE A 301 21.69 5.90 -13.63
C PHE A 301 21.84 5.35 -15.05
N VAL A 302 22.32 6.19 -15.96
CA VAL A 302 22.69 5.81 -17.32
C VAL A 302 24.20 6.01 -17.47
N LYS A 303 24.91 4.97 -17.87
CA LYS A 303 26.35 5.08 -18.15
C LYS A 303 26.53 5.78 -19.50
N GLY A 304 27.42 6.78 -19.58
CA GLY A 304 27.74 7.45 -20.84
C GLY A 304 28.08 6.44 -21.94
N GLY A 305 27.34 6.48 -23.05
CA GLY A 305 27.47 5.57 -24.18
C GLY A 305 26.72 4.23 -24.10
N SER A 306 25.98 3.96 -23.01
CA SER A 306 25.12 2.77 -22.88
C SER A 306 23.65 3.14 -22.81
N LYS A 307 22.77 2.28 -23.36
CA LYS A 307 21.31 2.36 -23.18
C LYS A 307 20.82 1.62 -21.93
N GLU A 308 21.71 0.92 -21.22
CA GLU A 308 21.33 0.15 -20.03
C GLU A 308 21.15 1.08 -18.82
N GLU A 309 19.92 1.19 -18.35
CA GLU A 309 19.58 1.86 -17.10
C GLU A 309 19.93 0.96 -15.90
N LYS A 310 20.70 1.50 -14.96
CA LYS A 310 20.93 0.87 -13.66
C LYS A 310 20.10 1.60 -12.61
N GLU A 311 19.43 0.84 -11.74
CA GLU A 311 18.66 1.40 -10.64
C GLU A 311 19.31 1.10 -9.30
N LEU A 312 19.34 2.10 -8.41
CA LEU A 312 19.67 1.93 -7.00
C LEU A 312 18.43 2.21 -6.16
N THR A 313 17.92 1.20 -5.46
CA THR A 313 16.83 1.43 -4.50
C THR A 313 17.38 2.11 -3.26
N LEU A 314 16.89 3.32 -2.96
CA LEU A 314 17.27 4.07 -1.77
C LEU A 314 16.48 3.59 -0.56
N LYS A 315 15.16 3.72 -0.62
CA LYS A 315 14.27 3.50 0.52
C LYS A 315 12.94 2.95 0.07
N GLY A 316 12.37 2.06 0.89
CA GLY A 316 11.01 1.55 0.74
C GLY A 316 10.13 2.16 1.82
N PHE A 317 8.95 2.65 1.44
CA PHE A 317 7.98 3.23 2.35
C PHE A 317 6.69 2.41 2.37
N GLY A 318 6.21 2.06 3.58
CA GLY A 318 4.91 1.43 3.75
C GLY A 318 3.72 2.38 3.53
N LYS A 319 3.96 3.70 3.54
CA LYS A 319 2.98 4.77 3.26
C LYS A 319 3.58 5.75 2.27
N THR A 320 2.77 6.46 1.51
CA THR A 320 3.23 7.36 0.44
C THR A 320 3.49 8.80 0.90
N ASN A 321 2.88 9.24 2.01
CA ASN A 321 3.12 10.58 2.60
C ASN A 321 4.60 10.96 2.83
N PRO A 322 5.51 10.07 3.28
CA PRO A 322 6.90 10.43 3.54
C PRO A 322 7.74 10.58 2.26
N ILE A 323 7.20 10.22 1.08
CA ILE A 323 7.97 10.17 -0.17
C ILE A 323 8.41 11.56 -0.61
N GLU A 324 7.52 12.55 -0.60
CA GLU A 324 7.85 13.90 -1.07
C GLU A 324 8.88 14.58 -0.15
N PRO A 325 8.71 14.57 1.18
CA PRO A 325 9.75 15.07 2.09
C PRO A 325 11.10 14.36 1.90
N PHE A 326 11.08 13.06 1.60
CA PHE A 326 12.29 12.27 1.33
C PHE A 326 12.97 12.66 0.02
N LEU A 327 12.20 12.83 -1.07
CA LEU A 327 12.72 13.22 -2.37
C LEU A 327 13.37 14.59 -2.30
N ASP A 328 12.69 15.57 -1.70
CA ASP A 328 13.27 16.90 -1.55
C ASP A 328 14.57 16.88 -0.70
N GLU A 329 14.61 16.07 0.37
CA GLU A 329 15.82 15.93 1.20
C GLU A 329 16.94 15.25 0.41
N THR A 330 16.60 14.29 -0.44
CA THR A 330 17.54 13.62 -1.34
C THR A 330 18.07 14.60 -2.39
N GLU A 331 17.22 15.44 -2.98
CA GLU A 331 17.62 16.48 -3.93
C GLU A 331 18.56 17.49 -3.28
N PHE A 332 18.25 17.93 -2.05
CA PHE A 332 19.16 18.78 -1.27
C PHE A 332 20.53 18.12 -1.07
N VAL A 333 20.57 16.83 -0.71
CA VAL A 333 21.82 16.07 -0.57
C VAL A 333 22.56 15.97 -1.91
N LEU A 334 21.85 15.74 -3.02
CA LEU A 334 22.47 15.65 -4.35
C LEU A 334 23.09 16.98 -4.79
N ASP A 335 22.42 18.10 -4.52
CA ASP A 335 22.93 19.43 -4.86
C ASP A 335 24.18 19.80 -4.05
N LYS A 336 24.39 19.22 -2.86
CA LYS A 336 25.64 19.37 -2.09
C LYS A 336 26.81 18.55 -2.63
N ILE A 337 26.55 17.56 -3.49
CA ILE A 337 27.57 16.67 -4.07
C ILE A 337 28.00 17.15 -5.47
N LYS A 338 27.10 17.84 -6.19
CA LYS A 338 27.42 18.48 -7.47
C LYS A 338 28.52 19.51 -7.27
#